data_AF-A0A0B7KQR0-F1
#
_entry.id   AF-A0A0B7KQR0-F1
#
_cell.length_a   1.000
_cell.length_b   1.000
_cell.length_c   1.000
_cell.angle_alpha   90.00
_cell.angle_beta   90.00
_cell.angle_gamma   90.00
#
_symmetry.space_group_name_H-M   'P 1'
#
loop_
_entity.id
_entity.type
_entity.pdbx_description
1 polymer ?
#
loop_
_entity_poly.entity_id
_entity_poly.type
_entity_poly.pdbx_seq_one_letter_code
_entity_poly.pdbx_strand_id
1 'polypeptide(L)'
;MNLSDPFDCLPVQMVFKSRQLLDYFHHLRDKFSICTQGEMDILPFIIQNSDALQDTLLVAGLHYTLATGDIRTYDSTVLFHKVETIRSINKRLETPRSTGFTTLVRRIATLCLVECSFGNMATAETHFEGLLSILDLHLQDGKLDTPMDFNEELTSRYLVL
;
A
#
# COMPACT_ATOMS: atom_id res chain seq x y z
N MET A 1 19.57 12.52 1.31
CA MET A 1 20.40 11.30 1.16
C MET A 1 20.26 10.81 -0.26
N ASN A 2 21.36 10.45 -0.91
CA ASN A 2 21.33 9.94 -2.28
C ASN A 2 20.80 8.49 -2.24
N LEU A 3 19.57 8.26 -2.72
CA LEU A 3 18.94 6.93 -2.76
C LEU A 3 19.48 6.08 -3.93
N SER A 4 20.75 6.29 -4.27
CA SER A 4 21.50 5.30 -5.00
C SER A 4 21.47 4.05 -4.13
N ASP A 5 20.60 3.12 -4.47
CA ASP A 5 20.75 1.71 -4.16
C ASP A 5 21.60 1.13 -5.31
N PRO A 6 22.94 1.28 -5.28
CA PRO A 6 23.81 0.84 -6.37
C PRO A 6 23.93 -0.69 -6.43
N PHE A 7 23.34 -1.40 -5.47
CA PHE A 7 23.46 -2.84 -5.31
C PHE A 7 22.11 -3.57 -5.39
N ASP A 8 21.04 -2.89 -5.85
CA ASP A 8 19.68 -3.43 -5.96
C ASP A 8 19.21 -4.17 -4.68
N CYS A 9 19.49 -3.58 -3.51
CA CYS A 9 19.18 -4.10 -2.19
C CYS A 9 17.75 -3.76 -1.72
N LEU A 10 16.98 -2.98 -2.47
CA LEU A 10 15.59 -2.68 -2.12
C LEU A 10 14.71 -3.96 -2.14
N PRO A 11 13.74 -4.07 -1.20
CA PRO A 11 12.95 -5.30 -0.99
C PRO A 11 11.89 -5.56 -2.07
N VAL A 12 11.78 -4.68 -3.07
CA VAL A 12 10.86 -4.80 -4.21
C VAL A 12 11.66 -4.55 -5.49
N GLN A 13 11.33 -5.27 -6.56
CA GLN A 13 11.95 -5.05 -7.87
C GLN A 13 11.64 -3.64 -8.40
N MET A 14 12.69 -2.86 -8.64
CA MET A 14 12.58 -1.47 -9.11
C MET A 14 12.43 -1.37 -10.65
N VAL A 15 11.47 -2.10 -11.21
CA VAL A 15 11.23 -2.20 -12.67
C VAL A 15 10.64 -0.89 -13.24
N PHE A 16 10.78 -0.67 -14.56
CA PHE A 16 10.26 0.50 -15.28
C PHE A 16 10.79 1.82 -14.69
N LYS A 17 9.90 2.69 -14.21
CA LYS A 17 10.26 3.99 -13.61
C LYS A 17 10.06 3.99 -12.09
N SER A 18 10.11 2.83 -11.44
CA SER A 18 9.92 2.70 -9.98
C SER A 18 10.83 3.62 -9.18
N ARG A 19 12.11 3.75 -9.58
CA ARG A 19 13.05 4.63 -8.88
C ARG A 19 12.69 6.11 -9.03
N GLN A 20 12.32 6.55 -10.23
CA GLN A 20 11.86 7.93 -10.45
C GLN A 20 10.60 8.23 -9.64
N LEU A 21 9.71 7.25 -9.50
CA LEU A 21 8.48 7.39 -8.72
C LEU A 21 8.75 7.42 -7.20
N LEU A 22 9.72 6.65 -6.74
CA LEU A 22 10.20 6.71 -5.36
C LEU A 22 10.86 8.06 -5.08
N ASP A 23 11.73 8.54 -5.98
CA ASP A 23 12.35 9.87 -5.89
C ASP A 23 11.26 10.96 -5.86
N TYR A 24 10.23 10.85 -6.69
CA TYR A 24 9.07 11.75 -6.66
C TYR A 24 8.39 11.77 -5.28
N PHE A 25 8.15 10.61 -4.68
CA PHE A 25 7.61 10.51 -3.32
C PHE A 25 8.50 11.20 -2.29
N HIS A 26 9.82 11.00 -2.35
CA HIS A 26 10.78 11.68 -1.47
C HIS A 26 10.67 13.20 -1.58
N HIS A 27 10.64 13.74 -2.80
CA HIS A 27 10.52 15.18 -3.02
C HIS A 27 9.18 15.75 -2.55
N LEU A 28 8.08 15.00 -2.69
CA LEU A 28 6.79 15.40 -2.14
C LEU A 28 6.86 15.48 -0.62
N ARG A 29 7.38 14.44 0.01
CA ARG A 29 7.49 14.38 1.47
C ARG A 29 8.34 15.52 2.01
N ASP A 30 9.47 15.83 1.38
CA ASP A 30 10.32 16.95 1.79
C ASP A 30 9.61 18.31 1.65
N LYS A 31 8.64 18.44 0.73
CA LYS A 31 7.76 19.62 0.64
C LYS A 31 6.70 19.65 1.74
N PHE A 32 6.13 18.50 2.11
CA PHE A 32 5.08 18.41 3.13
C PHE A 32 5.63 18.43 4.56
N SER A 33 6.83 17.91 4.81
CA SER A 33 7.48 17.87 6.13
C SER A 33 7.90 19.25 6.64
N ILE A 34 8.02 20.25 5.75
CA ILE A 34 8.17 21.66 6.14
C ILE A 34 6.90 22.15 6.87
N CYS A 35 5.74 21.53 6.62
CA CYS A 35 4.46 21.89 7.21
C CYS A 35 4.20 21.16 8.55
N THR A 36 4.82 20.00 8.76
CA THR A 36 4.61 19.12 9.94
C THR A 36 5.91 19.00 10.76
N GLN A 37 6.18 19.99 11.61
CA GLN A 37 7.30 19.89 12.57
C GLN A 37 7.04 18.73 13.56
N GLY A 38 7.76 17.61 13.39
CA GLY A 38 7.81 16.53 14.39
C GLY A 38 7.61 15.09 13.88
N GLU A 39 7.43 14.85 12.59
CA GLU A 39 7.24 13.49 12.08
C GLU A 39 8.55 12.67 12.09
N MET A 40 8.49 11.45 12.63
CA MET A 40 9.58 10.47 12.52
C MET A 40 9.91 10.22 11.03
N ASP A 41 11.20 10.07 10.71
CA ASP A 41 11.62 9.70 9.36
C ASP A 41 11.11 8.28 9.05
N ILE A 42 10.00 8.18 8.30
CA ILE A 42 9.37 6.92 7.92
C ILE A 42 10.10 6.20 6.78
N LEU A 43 11.07 6.84 6.12
CA LEU A 43 11.74 6.25 4.97
C LEU A 43 12.56 5.01 5.28
N PRO A 44 13.38 4.97 6.35
CA PRO A 44 14.10 3.77 6.72
C PRO A 44 13.16 2.58 6.90
N PHE A 45 11.95 2.82 7.43
CA PHE A 45 10.93 1.79 7.55
C PHE A 45 10.39 1.35 6.19
N ILE A 46 10.03 2.31 5.31
CA ILE A 46 9.51 2.02 3.97
C ILE A 46 10.51 1.20 3.16
N ILE A 47 11.79 1.60 3.12
CA ILE A 47 12.81 0.92 2.30
C ILE A 47 13.23 -0.44 2.84
N GLN A 48 12.88 -0.77 4.09
CA GLN A 48 13.14 -2.08 4.71
C GLN A 48 11.95 -3.05 4.61
N ASN A 49 10.75 -2.55 4.28
CA ASN A 49 9.52 -3.33 4.25
C ASN A 49 8.97 -3.40 2.83
N SER A 50 8.92 -4.60 2.23
CA SER A 50 8.47 -4.77 0.83
C SER A 50 7.06 -4.26 0.61
N ASP A 51 6.14 -4.55 1.55
CA ASP A 51 4.75 -4.18 1.40
C ASP A 51 4.59 -2.65 1.49
N ALA A 52 5.26 -2.02 2.46
CA ALA A 52 5.24 -0.57 2.61
C ALA A 52 5.87 0.14 1.39
N LEU A 53 6.99 -0.35 0.86
CA LEU A 53 7.62 0.21 -0.32
C LEU A 53 6.72 0.12 -1.55
N GLN A 54 6.10 -1.04 -1.76
CA GLN A 54 5.21 -1.25 -2.89
C GLN A 54 3.95 -0.38 -2.81
N ASP A 55 3.34 -0.29 -1.64
CA ASP A 55 2.16 0.56 -1.44
C ASP A 55 2.53 2.04 -1.58
N THR A 56 3.74 2.44 -1.16
CA THR A 56 4.28 3.79 -1.40
C THR A 56 4.39 4.08 -2.89
N LEU A 57 4.89 3.13 -3.70
CA LEU A 57 4.99 3.31 -5.16
C LEU A 57 3.60 3.45 -5.80
N LEU A 58 2.61 2.68 -5.36
CA LEU A 58 1.24 2.80 -5.83
C LEU A 58 0.62 4.16 -5.49
N VAL A 59 0.75 4.59 -4.24
CA VAL A 59 0.22 5.89 -3.77
C VAL A 59 0.95 7.06 -4.46
N ALA A 60 2.26 6.97 -4.65
CA ALA A 60 3.04 7.98 -5.37
C ALA A 60 2.59 8.09 -6.83
N GLY A 61 2.34 6.95 -7.49
CA GLY A 61 1.82 6.91 -8.87
C GLY A 61 0.44 7.54 -8.97
N LEU A 62 -0.45 7.17 -8.04
CA LEU A 62 -1.77 7.77 -7.93
C LEU A 62 -1.69 9.29 -7.74
N HIS A 63 -0.92 9.74 -6.75
CA HIS A 63 -0.75 11.16 -6.46
C HIS A 63 -0.19 11.92 -7.67
N TYR A 64 0.82 11.38 -8.36
CA TYR A 64 1.36 12.00 -9.56
C TYR A 64 0.28 12.21 -10.63
N THR A 65 -0.51 11.17 -10.91
CA THR A 65 -1.58 11.24 -11.89
C THR A 65 -2.64 12.27 -11.50
N LEU A 66 -3.06 12.29 -10.23
CA LEU A 66 -4.04 13.26 -9.75
C LEU A 66 -3.50 14.71 -9.78
N ALA A 67 -2.23 14.90 -9.46
CA ALA A 67 -1.60 16.22 -9.40
C ALA A 67 -1.29 16.81 -10.79
N THR A 68 -1.04 15.96 -11.79
CA THR A 68 -0.56 16.39 -13.12
C THR A 68 -1.57 16.15 -14.25
N GLY A 69 -2.54 15.26 -14.05
CA GLY A 69 -3.40 14.71 -15.10
C GLY A 69 -2.69 13.74 -16.05
N ASP A 70 -1.41 13.45 -15.84
CA ASP A 70 -0.62 12.57 -16.70
C ASP A 70 -0.62 11.12 -16.20
N ILE A 71 -1.54 10.34 -16.77
CA ILE A 71 -1.69 8.92 -16.48
C ILE A 71 -0.53 8.09 -17.09
N ARG A 72 0.06 8.54 -18.20
CA ARG A 72 0.92 7.70 -19.04
C ARG A 72 2.33 7.56 -18.50
N THR A 73 2.87 8.59 -17.83
CA THR A 73 4.29 8.61 -17.45
C THR A 73 4.70 7.42 -16.59
N TYR A 74 3.83 6.98 -15.67
CA TYR A 74 4.10 5.88 -14.74
C TYR A 74 3.17 4.67 -14.92
N ASP A 75 2.32 4.65 -15.95
CA ASP A 75 1.29 3.62 -16.14
C ASP A 75 1.84 2.18 -16.01
N SER A 76 2.88 1.83 -16.77
CA SER A 76 3.49 0.50 -16.70
C SER A 76 4.11 0.18 -15.34
N THR A 77 4.61 1.21 -14.63
CA THR A 77 5.18 1.05 -13.28
C THR A 77 4.07 0.74 -12.27
N VAL A 78 2.98 1.51 -12.31
CA VAL A 78 1.83 1.32 -11.43
C VAL A 78 1.17 -0.03 -11.71
N LEU A 79 0.95 -0.38 -12.98
CA LEU A 79 0.38 -1.67 -13.37
C LEU A 79 1.22 -2.85 -12.86
N PHE A 80 2.54 -2.79 -12.99
CA PHE A 80 3.43 -3.83 -12.47
C PHE A 80 3.27 -4.02 -10.97
N HIS A 81 3.34 -2.93 -10.19
CA HIS A 81 3.20 -3.00 -8.74
C HIS A 81 1.80 -3.40 -8.30
N LYS A 82 0.74 -3.08 -9.06
CA LYS A 82 -0.62 -3.57 -8.80
C LYS A 82 -0.69 -5.09 -8.91
N VAL A 83 -0.14 -5.64 -9.99
CA VAL A 83 -0.12 -7.11 -10.22
C VAL A 83 0.69 -7.81 -9.14
N GLU A 84 1.85 -7.29 -8.78
CA GLU A 84 2.66 -7.83 -7.68
C GLU A 84 1.92 -7.74 -6.33
N THR A 85 1.13 -6.68 -6.09
CA THR A 85 0.35 -6.53 -4.85
C THR A 85 -0.74 -7.59 -4.79
N ILE A 86 -1.46 -7.82 -5.89
CA ILE A 86 -2.47 -8.87 -6.00
C ILE A 86 -1.85 -10.26 -5.78
N ARG A 87 -0.69 -10.55 -6.37
CA ARG A 87 0.03 -11.81 -6.15
C ARG A 87 0.39 -12.03 -4.68
N SER A 88 0.91 -11.00 -4.02
CA SER A 88 1.26 -11.04 -2.60
C SER A 88 0.02 -11.27 -1.72
N ILE A 89 -1.09 -10.56 -2.01
CA ILE A 89 -2.37 -10.76 -1.33
C ILE A 89 -2.86 -12.20 -1.49
N ASN A 90 -2.91 -12.73 -2.72
CA ASN A 90 -3.41 -14.07 -2.98
C ASN A 90 -2.58 -15.14 -2.27
N LYS A 91 -1.24 -15.05 -2.36
CA LYS A 91 -0.33 -15.95 -1.65
C LYS A 91 -0.57 -15.93 -0.14
N ARG A 92 -0.91 -14.76 0.40
CA ARG A 92 -1.20 -14.59 1.82
C ARG A 92 -2.54 -15.19 2.22
N LEU A 93 -3.57 -15.05 1.38
CA LEU A 93 -4.88 -15.67 1.58
C LEU A 93 -4.82 -17.21 1.56
N GLU A 94 -3.87 -17.79 0.84
CA GLU A 94 -3.60 -19.24 0.88
C GLU A 94 -3.05 -19.73 2.23
N THR A 95 -2.61 -18.82 3.11
CA THR A 95 -2.00 -19.17 4.41
C THR A 95 -2.80 -18.54 5.58
N PRO A 96 -3.90 -19.16 6.04
CA PRO A 96 -4.89 -18.56 6.95
C PRO A 96 -4.39 -18.21 8.36
N ARG A 97 -3.19 -18.67 8.75
CA ARG A 97 -2.60 -18.44 10.09
C ARG A 97 -1.47 -17.41 10.10
N SER A 98 -1.34 -16.60 9.05
CA SER A 98 -0.23 -15.64 8.93
C SER A 98 -0.52 -14.31 9.64
N THR A 99 0.40 -13.90 10.52
CA THR A 99 0.38 -12.62 11.24
C THR A 99 0.38 -11.43 10.28
N GLY A 100 -0.32 -10.33 10.64
CA GLY A 100 -0.34 -9.07 9.88
C GLY A 100 -1.64 -8.78 9.13
N PHE A 101 -2.78 -9.11 9.71
CA PHE A 101 -4.11 -8.84 9.16
C PHE A 101 -4.27 -7.39 8.69
N THR A 102 -3.79 -6.43 9.49
CA THR A 102 -3.78 -5.01 9.13
C THR A 102 -3.03 -4.73 7.83
N THR A 103 -1.91 -5.41 7.57
CA THR A 103 -1.17 -5.26 6.31
C THR A 103 -1.99 -5.77 5.13
N LEU A 104 -2.70 -6.89 5.29
CA LEU A 104 -3.59 -7.42 4.24
C LEU A 104 -4.73 -6.44 3.94
N VAL A 105 -5.44 -5.98 4.99
CA VAL A 105 -6.53 -4.99 4.87
C VAL A 105 -6.04 -3.71 4.17
N ARG A 106 -4.93 -3.14 4.64
CA ARG A 106 -4.34 -1.92 4.08
C ARG A 106 -3.99 -2.09 2.59
N ARG A 107 -3.45 -3.24 2.19
CA ARG A 107 -3.09 -3.50 0.78
C ARG A 107 -4.32 -3.60 -0.12
N ILE A 108 -5.37 -4.28 0.32
CA ILE A 108 -6.63 -4.38 -0.44
C ILE A 108 -7.31 -3.01 -0.53
N ALA A 109 -7.35 -2.25 0.57
CA ALA A 109 -7.88 -0.88 0.56
C ALA A 109 -7.07 0.03 -0.39
N THR A 110 -5.74 -0.11 -0.42
CA THR A 110 -4.88 0.63 -1.35
C THR A 110 -5.22 0.31 -2.81
N LEU A 111 -5.42 -0.96 -3.16
CA LEU A 111 -5.87 -1.34 -4.51
C LEU A 111 -7.24 -0.74 -4.85
N CYS A 112 -8.20 -0.81 -3.93
CA CYS A 112 -9.53 -0.21 -4.11
C CYS A 112 -9.42 1.29 -4.40
N LEU A 113 -8.63 2.04 -3.62
CA LEU A 113 -8.40 3.47 -3.83
C LEU A 113 -7.76 3.78 -5.19
N VAL A 114 -6.75 3.00 -5.58
CA VAL A 114 -6.07 3.17 -6.88
C VAL A 114 -7.03 2.89 -8.04
N GLU A 115 -7.82 1.82 -7.99
CA GLU A 115 -8.78 1.49 -9.04
C GLU A 115 -9.92 2.51 -9.15
N CYS A 116 -10.50 2.92 -8.02
CA CYS A 116 -11.50 3.99 -7.95
C CYS A 116 -10.98 5.27 -8.62
N SER A 117 -9.74 5.66 -8.29
CA SER A 117 -9.17 6.92 -8.78
C SER A 117 -8.84 6.91 -10.26
N PHE A 118 -8.65 5.74 -10.87
CA PHE A 118 -8.48 5.58 -12.32
C PHE A 118 -9.79 5.25 -13.05
N GLY A 119 -10.94 5.28 -12.35
CA GLY A 119 -12.25 5.05 -12.94
C GLY A 119 -12.60 3.58 -13.19
N ASN A 120 -11.81 2.64 -12.68
CA ASN A 120 -12.04 1.20 -12.80
C ASN A 120 -13.02 0.72 -11.71
N MET A 121 -14.25 1.26 -11.71
CA MET A 121 -15.21 1.08 -10.61
C MET A 121 -15.56 -0.39 -10.34
N ALA A 122 -15.74 -1.21 -11.37
CA ALA A 122 -16.06 -2.64 -11.20
C ALA A 122 -14.92 -3.42 -10.51
N THR A 123 -13.66 -3.09 -10.84
CA THR A 123 -12.49 -3.70 -10.19
C THR A 123 -12.34 -3.20 -8.75
N ALA A 124 -12.60 -1.92 -8.52
CA ALA A 124 -12.58 -1.35 -7.18
C ALA A 124 -13.65 -1.98 -6.27
N GLU A 125 -14.86 -2.17 -6.78
CA GLU A 125 -15.96 -2.87 -6.10
C GLU A 125 -15.55 -4.31 -5.75
N THR A 126 -14.95 -5.04 -6.69
CA THR A 126 -14.42 -6.39 -6.43
C THR A 126 -13.40 -6.40 -5.28
N HIS A 127 -12.49 -5.44 -5.24
CA HIS A 127 -11.53 -5.33 -4.12
C HIS A 127 -12.22 -4.96 -2.80
N PHE A 128 -13.24 -4.11 -2.85
CA PHE A 128 -14.01 -3.71 -1.67
C PHE A 128 -14.83 -4.87 -1.10
N GLU A 129 -15.52 -5.64 -1.93
CA GLU A 129 -16.24 -6.86 -1.51
C GLU A 129 -15.28 -7.90 -0.90
N GLY A 130 -14.12 -8.08 -1.51
CA GLY A 130 -13.06 -8.93 -0.96
C GLY A 130 -12.56 -8.44 0.40
N LEU A 131 -12.42 -7.12 0.58
CA LEU A 131 -12.05 -6.52 1.86
C LEU A 131 -13.11 -6.80 2.93
N LEU A 132 -14.39 -6.56 2.64
CA LEU A 132 -15.49 -6.83 3.56
C LEU A 132 -15.52 -8.30 3.98
N SER A 133 -15.36 -9.22 3.02
CA SER A 133 -15.33 -10.65 3.30
C SER A 133 -14.20 -11.04 4.25
N ILE A 134 -13.03 -10.43 4.11
CA ILE A 134 -11.86 -10.68 4.99
C ILE A 134 -12.09 -10.10 6.39
N LEU A 135 -12.71 -8.91 6.50
CA LEU A 135 -13.07 -8.31 7.78
C LEU A 135 -14.08 -9.19 8.53
N ASP A 136 -15.11 -9.67 7.84
CA ASP A 136 -16.13 -10.56 8.42
C ASP A 136 -15.53 -11.85 8.97
N LEU A 137 -14.62 -12.48 8.22
CA LEU A 137 -13.91 -13.68 8.68
C LEU A 137 -13.07 -13.41 9.93
N HIS A 138 -12.38 -12.27 9.98
CA HIS A 138 -11.57 -11.89 11.14
C HIS A 138 -12.43 -11.61 12.38
N LEU A 139 -13.57 -10.93 12.22
CA LEU A 139 -14.52 -10.70 13.32
C LEU A 139 -15.11 -12.01 13.87
N GLN A 140 -15.30 -13.03 13.01
CA GLN A 140 -15.74 -14.35 13.43
C GLN A 140 -14.66 -15.12 14.20
N ASP A 141 -13.40 -14.99 13.78
CA ASP A 141 -12.23 -15.60 14.45
C ASP A 141 -11.86 -14.91 15.78
N GLY A 142 -12.10 -13.60 15.91
CA GLY A 142 -11.79 -12.77 17.09
C GLY A 142 -12.60 -13.07 18.36
N LYS A 143 -13.42 -14.13 18.38
CA LYS A 143 -14.07 -14.63 19.60
C LYS A 143 -13.14 -15.46 20.52
N LEU A 144 -11.85 -15.58 20.20
CA LEU A 144 -10.85 -16.16 21.12
C LEU A 144 -9.92 -15.09 21.70
N ASP A 145 -10.01 -14.92 23.02
CA ASP A 145 -9.22 -14.07 23.92
C ASP A 145 -7.73 -13.98 23.56
N THR A 146 -7.36 -12.99 22.75
CA THR A 146 -5.96 -12.56 22.60
C THR A 146 -5.93 -11.02 22.61
N PRO A 147 -4.96 -10.38 23.29
CA PRO A 147 -4.90 -8.92 23.30
C PRO A 147 -4.66 -8.42 21.88
N MET A 148 -5.65 -7.74 21.32
CA MET A 148 -5.64 -7.22 19.95
C MET A 148 -4.54 -6.17 19.81
N ASP A 149 -3.77 -6.23 18.72
CA ASP A 149 -2.77 -5.21 18.40
C ASP A 149 -3.48 -3.84 18.19
N PHE A 150 -2.85 -2.73 18.61
CA PHE A 150 -3.45 -1.39 18.53
C PHE A 150 -3.89 -1.02 17.11
N ASN A 151 -3.12 -1.46 16.11
CA ASN A 151 -3.45 -1.26 14.70
C ASN A 151 -4.63 -2.14 14.23
N GLU A 152 -4.79 -3.34 14.78
CA GLU A 152 -5.94 -4.21 14.51
C GLU A 152 -7.22 -3.64 15.15
N GLU A 153 -7.11 -3.04 16.34
CA GLU A 153 -8.20 -2.34 17.02
C GLU A 153 -8.67 -1.11 16.22
N LEU A 154 -7.74 -0.29 15.73
CA LEU A 154 -8.08 0.87 14.87
C LEU A 154 -8.77 0.42 13.58
N THR A 155 -8.23 -0.62 12.93
CA THR A 155 -8.80 -1.16 11.70
C THR A 155 -10.24 -1.63 11.93
N SER A 156 -10.50 -2.33 13.04
CA SER A 156 -11.84 -2.80 13.41
C SER A 156 -12.80 -1.65 13.73
N ARG A 157 -12.34 -0.61 14.44
CA ARG A 157 -13.22 0.51 14.85
C ARG A 157 -13.58 1.47 13.73
N TYR A 158 -12.70 1.66 12.75
CA TYR A 158 -12.89 2.69 11.73
C TYR A 158 -13.36 2.14 10.36
N LEU A 159 -13.37 0.81 10.16
CA LEU A 159 -13.86 0.19 8.93
C LEU A 159 -15.22 -0.50 9.05
N VAL A 160 -15.74 -0.72 10.26
CA VAL A 160 -17.12 -1.20 10.47
C VAL A 160 -18.04 0.02 10.59
N LEU A 161 -18.77 0.33 9.52
CA LEU A 161 -19.93 1.24 9.53
C LEU A 161 -21.22 0.44 9.70
#